data_AF-A0ABD5LVS7-F1
#
_entry.id   AF-A0ABD5LVS7-F1
#
_cell.length_a   1.000
_cell.length_b   1.000
_cell.length_c   1.000
_cell.angle_alpha   90.00
_cell.angle_beta   90.00
_cell.angle_gamma   90.00
#
_symmetry.space_group_name_H-M   'P 1'
#
loop_
_entity.id
_entity.type
_entity.pdbx_description
1 polymer ?
#
loop_
_entity_poly.entity_id
_entity_poly.type
_entity_poly.pdbx_seq_one_letter_code
_entity_poly.pdbx_strand_id
1 'polypeptide(L)' 'MNENVNPTHTLAWKALEDHFAVMKDTEMKTLFSQDPSRFNTFSRTFSDQILVDFSKTVSPKKH' A
#
# COMPACT_ATOMS: atom_id res chain seq x y z
N MET A 1 -13.83 -8.85 20.60
CA MET A 1 -14.80 -9.65 19.82
C MET A 1 -14.04 -10.30 18.69
N ASN A 2 -14.09 -11.62 18.56
CA ASN A 2 -13.43 -12.33 17.46
C ASN A 2 -14.49 -12.62 16.39
N GLU A 3 -14.50 -11.80 15.34
CA GLU A 3 -15.42 -11.94 14.22
C GLU A 3 -14.84 -12.95 13.22
N ASN A 4 -15.53 -14.08 13.00
CA ASN A 4 -15.15 -15.10 12.03
C ASN A 4 -15.66 -14.73 10.62
N VAL A 5 -15.30 -13.55 10.13
CA VAL A 5 -15.65 -13.11 8.78
C VAL A 5 -14.67 -13.77 7.80
N ASN A 6 -15.19 -14.47 6.79
CA ASN A 6 -14.36 -14.94 5.69
C ASN A 6 -13.88 -13.71 4.88
N PRO A 7 -12.57 -13.40 4.85
CA PRO A 7 -12.06 -12.19 4.22
C PRO A 7 -12.34 -12.15 2.72
N THR A 8 -12.37 -13.29 2.03
CA THR A 8 -12.51 -13.36 0.56
C THR A 8 -13.89 -12.94 0.07
N HIS A 9 -14.89 -12.92 0.93
CA HIS A 9 -16.26 -12.51 0.59
C HIS A 9 -16.54 -11.04 0.91
N THR A 10 -15.56 -10.30 1.45
CA THR A 10 -15.73 -8.90 1.78
C THR A 10 -15.59 -8.01 0.53
N LEU A 11 -16.31 -6.88 0.50
CA LEU A 11 -16.13 -5.87 -0.55
C LEU A 11 -14.68 -5.35 -0.59
N ALA A 12 -14.03 -5.28 0.56
CA ALA A 12 -12.63 -4.87 0.66
C ALA A 12 -11.69 -5.84 -0.08
N TRP A 13 -11.94 -7.15 0.01
CA TRP A 13 -11.16 -8.15 -0.73
C TRP A 13 -11.36 -8.03 -2.24
N LYS A 14 -12.60 -7.82 -2.68
CA LYS A 14 -12.87 -7.58 -4.11
C LYS A 14 -12.13 -6.34 -4.63
N ALA A 15 -12.11 -5.26 -3.86
CA ALA A 15 -11.34 -4.06 -4.20
C ALA A 15 -9.82 -4.32 -4.25
N LEU A 16 -9.29 -5.22 -3.41
CA LEU A 16 -7.88 -5.63 -3.46
C LEU A 16 -7.55 -6.44 -4.72
N GLU A 17 -8.46 -7.31 -5.19
CA GLU A 17 -8.29 -8.04 -6.46
C GLU A 17 -8.23 -7.09 -7.65
N ASP A 18 -9.17 -6.14 -7.72
CA ASP A 18 -9.22 -5.15 -8.79
C ASP A 18 -7.98 -4.26 -8.76
N HIS A 19 -7.53 -3.87 -7.56
CA HIS A 19 -6.30 -3.12 -7.37
C HIS A 19 -5.06 -3.89 -7.84
N PHE A 20 -4.98 -5.19 -7.51
CA PHE A 20 -3.88 -6.05 -7.94
C PHE A 20 -3.82 -6.15 -9.47
N ALA A 21 -4.97 -6.29 -10.15
CA ALA A 21 -5.03 -6.37 -11.60
C ALA A 21 -4.40 -5.15 -12.29
N VAL A 22 -4.54 -3.96 -11.70
CA VAL A 22 -3.93 -2.71 -12.19
C VAL A 22 -2.44 -2.62 -11.83
N MET A 23 -2.07 -3.07 -10.64
CA MET A 23 -0.72 -2.84 -10.09
C MET A 23 0.31 -3.92 -10.43
N LYS A 24 -0.11 -5.12 -10.84
CA LYS A 24 0.75 -6.31 -10.97
C LYS A 24 1.98 -6.13 -11.87
N ASP A 25 1.89 -5.28 -12.89
CA ASP A 25 2.98 -5.02 -13.83
C ASP A 25 3.65 -3.65 -13.60
N THR A 26 3.29 -2.93 -12.54
CA THR A 26 3.84 -1.61 -12.25
C THR A 26 5.24 -1.71 -11.65
N GLU A 27 6.19 -1.00 -12.24
CA GLU A 27 7.55 -0.93 -11.71
C GLU A 27 7.70 0.08 -10.57
N MET A 28 8.50 -0.27 -9.57
CA MET A 28 8.82 0.61 -8.43
C MET A 28 9.41 1.95 -8.88
N LYS A 29 10.31 1.93 -9.88
CA LYS A 29 10.99 3.13 -10.38
C LYS A 29 9.98 4.15 -10.89
N THR A 30 8.99 3.69 -11.65
CA THR A 30 7.88 4.51 -12.15
C THR A 30 7.13 5.19 -11.01
N LEU A 31 6.84 4.47 -9.93
CA LEU A 31 6.13 5.02 -8.77
C LEU A 31 6.91 6.14 -8.08
N PHE A 32 8.24 6.01 -7.94
CA PHE A 32 9.08 7.08 -7.39
C PHE A 32 9.23 8.27 -8.34
N SER A 33 9.26 8.02 -9.66
CA SER A 33 9.29 9.10 -10.65
C SER A 33 7.99 9.90 -10.68
N GLN A 34 6.85 9.26 -10.44
CA GLN A 34 5.52 9.90 -10.45
C GLN A 34 5.19 10.62 -9.14
N ASP A 35 5.69 10.14 -8.00
CA ASP A 35 5.47 10.76 -6.69
C ASP A 35 6.81 11.04 -5.98
N PRO A 36 7.39 12.24 -6.17
CA PRO A 36 8.61 12.64 -5.46
C PRO A 36 8.46 12.65 -3.94
N SER A 37 7.23 12.72 -3.41
CA SER A 37 6.92 12.70 -1.98
C SER A 37 6.66 11.29 -1.42
N ARG A 38 6.86 10.25 -2.24
CA ARG A 38 6.53 8.86 -1.89
C ARG A 38 7.18 8.42 -0.59
N PHE A 39 8.45 8.73 -0.38
CA PHE A 39 9.13 8.38 0.88
C PHE A 39 8.39 8.97 2.09
N ASN A 40 8.08 10.26 2.07
CA ASN A 40 7.37 10.93 3.16
C ASN A 40 5.94 10.37 3.35
N THR A 41 5.24 10.06 2.25
CA THR A 41 3.88 9.50 2.31
C THR A 41 3.87 8.09 2.89
N PHE A 42 4.87 7.27 2.54
CA PHE A 42 4.96 5.84 2.85
C PHE A 42 6.08 5.52 3.86
N SER A 43 6.35 6.45 4.78
CA SER A 43 7.19 6.20 5.95
C SER A 43 6.50 6.71 7.22
N ARG A 44 6.80 6.08 8.34
CA ARG A 44 6.34 6.54 9.66
C ARG A 44 7.50 6.46 10.64
N THR A 45 7.60 7.46 11.50
CA THR A 45 8.52 7.45 12.62
C THR A 45 7.76 7.15 13.89
N PHE A 46 8.22 6.17 14.66
CA PHE A 46 7.66 5.81 15.96
C PHE A 46 8.55 6.36 17.07
N SER A 47 7.94 7.16 17.96
CA SER A 47 8.59 7.79 19.12
C SER A 47 9.90 8.53 18.79
N ASP A 48 9.98 9.09 17.58
CA ASP A 48 11.16 9.76 17.00
C ASP A 48 12.45 8.91 16.99
N GLN A 49 12.32 7.59 17.17
CA GLN A 49 13.44 6.66 17.35
C GLN A 49 13.50 5.58 16.28
N ILE A 50 12.35 5.16 15.75
CA ILE A 50 12.27 4.08 14.78
C ILE A 50 11.60 4.60 13.52
N LEU A 51 12.36 4.69 12.44
CA LEU A 51 11.83 4.95 11.10
C LEU A 51 11.43 3.62 10.44
N VAL A 52 10.17 3.52 10.05
CA VAL A 52 9.63 2.43 9.22
C VAL A 52 9.37 2.97 7.83
N ASP A 53 10.21 2.59 6.87
CA ASP A 53 10.07 2.92 5.45
C ASP A 53 9.40 1.77 4.69
N PHE A 54 8.19 2.00 4.19
CA PHE A 54 7.44 1.08 3.33
C PHE A 54 7.18 1.68 1.93
N SER A 55 7.96 2.69 1.55
CA SER A 55 7.87 3.34 0.23
C SER A 55 8.24 2.42 -0.94
N LYS A 56 8.95 1.32 -0.67
CA LYS A 56 9.39 0.31 -1.64
C LYS A 56 8.40 -0.85 -1.81
N THR A 57 7.10 -0.58 -1.63
CA THR A 57 6.00 -1.53 -1.92
C THR A 57 5.30 -1.12 -3.23
N VAL A 58 4.89 -2.08 -4.07
CA VAL A 58 4.16 -1.82 -5.33
C VAL A 58 2.69 -1.55 -5.02
N SER A 59 2.44 -0.39 -4.42
CA SER A 59 1.12 0.14 -4.14
C SER A 59 1.09 1.63 -4.47
N PRO A 60 0.08 2.10 -5.22
CA PRO A 60 -0.12 3.52 -5.41
C PRO A 60 -0.76 4.09 -4.14
N LYS A 61 -0.72 5.41 -4.01
CA LYS A 61 -1.41 6.09 -2.91
C LYS A 61 -2.91 5.80 -3.02
N LYS A 62 -3.54 5.35 -1.93
CA LYS A 62 -5.00 5.32 -1.87
C LYS A 62 -5.49 6.77 -1.98
N HIS A 63 -6.39 7.04 -2.92
CA HIS A 63 -7.08 8.33 -3.05
C HIS A 63 -7.97 8.60 -1.84
#